data_AF-A0A4Y2WQT6-F1
#
_entry.id   AF-A0A4Y2WQT6-F1
#
_cell.length_a   1.000
_cell.length_b   1.000
_cell.length_c   1.000
_cell.angle_alpha   90.00
_cell.angle_beta   90.00
_cell.angle_gamma   90.00
#
_symmetry.space_group_name_H-M   'P 1'
#
loop_
_entity.id
_entity.type
_entity.pdbx_description
1 polymer ?
#
loop_
_entity_poly.entity_id
_entity_poly.type
_entity_poly.pdbx_seq_one_letter_code
_entity_poly.pdbx_strand_id
1 'polypeptide(L)'
;MAQSSRRLFRQRMRRQLANEDITKGDPFFHSKPLSYLKSETRSAALSRWQGNWDNGETGHSTHDIVPKVSNKPVGWNREELMFVTGHGPFPSYLQRFNLRTHNICSCEEK
;
A
#
# COMPACT_ATOMS: atom_id res chain seq x y z
N MET A 1 28.84 0.10 38.79
CA MET A 1 27.60 0.82 39.16
C MET A 1 26.57 -0.20 39.62
N ALA A 2 26.29 -0.30 40.92
CA ALA A 2 25.36 -1.28 41.48
C ALA A 2 23.90 -0.83 41.23
N GLN A 3 23.08 -1.69 40.63
CA GLN A 3 21.65 -1.38 40.43
C GLN A 3 20.92 -1.42 41.78
N SER A 4 20.17 -0.37 42.10
CA SER A 4 19.41 -0.23 43.36
C SER A 4 18.46 -1.42 43.59
N SER A 5 18.49 -2.02 44.79
CA SER A 5 17.63 -3.16 45.18
C SER A 5 16.13 -2.91 44.95
N ARG A 6 15.69 -1.65 45.03
CA ARG A 6 14.29 -1.26 44.71
C ARG A 6 13.95 -1.47 43.24
N ARG A 7 14.92 -1.29 42.34
CA ARG A 7 14.76 -1.50 40.89
C ARG A 7 14.64 -2.99 40.57
N LEU A 8 15.47 -3.82 41.21
CA LEU A 8 15.44 -5.27 41.05
C LEU A 8 14.13 -5.88 41.58
N PHE A 9 13.64 -5.41 42.74
CA PHE A 9 12.36 -5.84 43.29
C PHE A 9 11.18 -5.49 42.38
N ARG A 10 11.15 -4.27 41.84
CA ARG A 10 10.13 -3.86 40.87
C ARG A 10 10.19 -4.68 39.58
N GLN A 11 11.38 -5.04 39.12
CA GLN A 11 11.55 -5.84 37.91
C GLN A 11 11.09 -7.30 38.13
N ARG A 12 11.30 -7.84 39.33
CA ARG A 12 10.82 -9.18 39.73
C ARG A 12 9.29 -9.23 39.81
N MET A 13 8.66 -8.23 40.43
CA MET A 13 7.19 -8.13 40.50
C MET A 13 6.55 -8.02 39.12
N ARG A 14 7.13 -7.22 38.21
CA ARG A 14 6.64 -7.14 36.82
C ARG A 14 6.69 -8.47 36.08
N ARG A 15 7.74 -9.26 36.31
CA ARG A 15 7.86 -10.61 35.72
C ARG A 15 6.82 -11.58 36.28
N GLN A 16 6.51 -11.49 37.57
CA GLN A 16 5.49 -12.33 38.19
C GLN A 16 4.09 -12.01 37.64
N LEU A 17 3.73 -10.73 37.54
CA LEU A 17 2.44 -10.30 36.96
C LEU A 17 2.29 -10.73 35.49
N ALA A 18 3.35 -10.58 34.68
CA ALA A 18 3.32 -11.01 33.29
C ALA A 18 3.12 -12.54 33.14
N ASN A 19 3.73 -13.33 34.03
CA ASN A 19 3.58 -14.79 34.01
C ASN A 19 2.18 -15.23 34.49
N GLU A 20 1.58 -14.53 35.45
CA GLU A 20 0.21 -14.82 35.92
C GLU A 20 -0.83 -14.55 34.83
N ASP A 21 -0.69 -13.45 34.08
CA ASP A 21 -1.57 -13.13 32.95
C ASP A 21 -1.51 -14.21 31.85
N ILE A 22 -0.31 -14.74 31.58
CA ILE A 22 -0.10 -15.83 30.61
C ILE A 22 -0.77 -17.14 31.08
N THR A 23 -0.84 -17.39 32.39
CA THR A 23 -1.46 -18.60 32.95
C THR A 23 -2.98 -18.53 33.10
N LYS A 24 -3.58 -17.33 33.15
CA LYS A 24 -5.04 -17.13 33.32
C LYS A 24 -5.77 -16.72 32.05
N GLY A 25 -5.08 -16.16 31.06
CA GLY A 25 -5.67 -15.86 29.76
C GLY A 25 -5.90 -17.14 28.97
N ASP A 26 -7.13 -17.34 28.50
CA ASP A 26 -7.44 -18.32 27.44
C ASP A 26 -6.41 -18.11 26.31
N PRO A 27 -5.58 -19.12 25.97
CA PRO A 27 -4.67 -19.00 24.86
C PRO A 27 -5.54 -18.91 23.62
N PHE A 28 -5.84 -17.68 23.20
CA PHE A 28 -6.45 -17.38 21.91
C PHE A 28 -5.49 -17.91 20.85
N PHE A 29 -5.62 -19.19 20.53
CA PHE A 29 -5.07 -19.81 19.36
C PHE A 29 -5.83 -19.20 18.19
N HIS A 30 -5.35 -18.05 17.71
CA HIS A 30 -5.63 -17.68 16.34
C HIS A 30 -5.15 -18.86 15.49
N SER A 31 -6.11 -19.61 14.92
CA SER A 31 -5.86 -20.86 14.19
C SER A 31 -4.85 -20.70 13.05
N LYS A 32 -4.58 -19.45 12.67
CA LYS A 32 -3.63 -19.03 11.66
C LYS A 32 -2.72 -17.93 12.22
N PRO A 33 -1.42 -17.95 11.88
CA PRO A 33 -0.50 -16.87 12.24
C PRO A 33 -0.99 -15.51 11.73
N LEU A 34 -0.64 -14.43 12.43
CA LEU A 34 -0.99 -13.07 12.02
C LEU A 34 -0.45 -12.72 10.62
N SER A 35 0.70 -13.26 10.24
CA SER A 35 1.27 -13.10 8.89
C SER A 35 0.35 -13.65 7.80
N TYR A 36 -0.28 -14.80 8.06
CA TYR A 36 -1.24 -15.43 7.15
C TYR A 36 -2.50 -14.56 7.00
N LEU A 37 -3.06 -14.05 8.11
CA LEU A 37 -4.23 -13.18 8.06
C LEU A 37 -3.93 -11.89 7.26
N LYS A 38 -2.75 -11.29 7.49
CA LYS A 38 -2.30 -10.12 6.72
C LYS A 38 -2.15 -10.42 5.23
N SER A 39 -1.60 -11.58 4.86
CA SER A 39 -1.48 -11.97 3.45
C SER A 39 -2.84 -12.23 2.80
N GLU A 40 -3.77 -12.82 3.54
CA GLU A 40 -5.13 -13.09 3.05
C GLU A 40 -5.87 -11.76 2.77
N THR A 41 -5.87 -10.83 3.73
CA THR A 41 -6.47 -9.50 3.55
C THR A 41 -5.85 -8.74 2.38
N ARG A 42 -4.51 -8.78 2.26
CA ARG A 42 -3.81 -8.13 1.15
C ARG A 42 -4.19 -8.75 -0.20
N SER A 43 -4.29 -10.07 -0.28
CA SER A 43 -4.63 -10.78 -1.52
C SER A 43 -6.07 -10.51 -1.93
N ALA A 44 -7.01 -10.52 -0.99
CA ALA A 44 -8.40 -10.17 -1.24
C ALA A 44 -8.55 -8.71 -1.75
N ALA A 45 -7.86 -7.76 -1.11
CA ALA A 45 -7.86 -6.37 -1.53
C ALA A 45 -7.29 -6.20 -2.95
N LEU A 46 -6.16 -6.85 -3.26
CA LEU A 46 -5.56 -6.83 -4.59
C LEU A 46 -6.47 -7.46 -5.65
N SER A 47 -7.12 -8.59 -5.34
CA SER A 47 -8.05 -9.24 -6.26
C SER A 47 -9.24 -8.35 -6.59
N ARG A 48 -9.80 -7.66 -5.59
CA ARG A 48 -10.90 -6.72 -5.80
C ARG A 48 -10.45 -5.51 -6.63
N TRP A 49 -9.26 -4.98 -6.35
CA TRP A 49 -8.72 -3.86 -7.09
C TRP A 49 -8.41 -4.25 -8.54
N GLN A 50 -7.85 -5.44 -8.79
CA GLN A 50 -7.65 -5.99 -10.12
C GLN A 50 -8.98 -6.10 -10.89
N GLY A 51 -10.03 -6.62 -10.25
CA GLY A 51 -11.35 -6.69 -10.87
C GLY A 51 -11.89 -5.31 -11.27
N ASN A 52 -11.71 -4.28 -10.43
CA ASN A 52 -12.08 -2.91 -10.80
C ASN A 52 -11.20 -2.35 -11.93
N TRP A 53 -9.92 -2.73 -11.97
CA TRP A 53 -8.97 -2.30 -12.98
C TRP A 53 -9.30 -2.89 -14.36
N ASP A 54 -9.64 -4.18 -14.41
CA ASP A 54 -9.97 -4.89 -15.64
C ASP A 54 -11.31 -4.46 -16.26
N ASN A 55 -12.25 -4.00 -15.42
CA ASN A 55 -13.60 -3.58 -15.85
C ASN A 55 -13.79 -2.05 -15.88
N GLY A 56 -12.74 -1.27 -15.64
CA GLY A 56 -12.82 0.19 -15.65
C GLY A 56 -13.01 0.75 -17.06
N GLU A 57 -13.98 1.64 -17.26
CA GLU A 57 -14.24 2.29 -18.56
C GLU A 57 -13.22 3.41 -18.89
N THR A 58 -12.42 3.85 -17.91
CA THR A 58 -11.44 4.93 -18.04
C THR A 58 -10.03 4.40 -17.81
N GLY A 59 -9.06 4.87 -18.59
CA GLY A 59 -7.65 4.49 -18.40
C GLY A 59 -7.22 3.21 -19.11
N HIS A 60 -7.94 2.78 -20.16
CA HIS A 60 -7.57 1.61 -20.97
C HIS A 60 -6.12 1.65 -21.48
N SER A 61 -5.62 2.82 -21.92
CA SER A 61 -4.21 2.96 -22.33
C SER A 61 -3.22 2.67 -21.21
N THR A 62 -3.58 2.99 -19.96
CA THR A 62 -2.76 2.66 -18.80
C THR A 62 -2.87 1.18 -18.44
N HIS A 63 -4.05 0.57 -18.63
CA HIS A 63 -4.27 -0.87 -18.45
C HIS A 63 -3.41 -1.68 -19.44
N ASP A 64 -3.35 -1.28 -20.71
CA ASP A 64 -2.53 -1.94 -21.73
C ASP A 64 -1.04 -2.01 -21.34
N ILE A 65 -0.54 -0.97 -20.64
CA ILE A 65 0.85 -0.88 -20.21
C ILE A 65 1.06 -1.60 -18.86
N VAL A 66 0.10 -1.48 -17.93
CA VAL A 66 0.14 -2.12 -16.61
C VAL A 66 -1.16 -2.89 -16.40
N PRO A 67 -1.25 -4.11 -16.96
CA PRO A 67 -2.47 -4.90 -16.87
C PRO A 67 -2.65 -5.50 -15.47
N LYS A 68 -1.57 -5.62 -14.70
CA LYS A 68 -1.59 -6.25 -13.38
C LYS A 68 -1.33 -5.25 -12.27
N VAL A 69 -2.31 -5.14 -11.39
CA VAL A 69 -2.25 -4.38 -10.16
C VAL A 69 -1.30 -5.04 -9.17
N SER A 70 -0.41 -4.24 -8.58
CA SER A 70 0.51 -4.73 -7.54
C SER A 70 0.83 -3.64 -6.53
N ASN A 71 1.22 -4.04 -5.32
CA ASN A 71 1.72 -3.11 -4.30
C ASN A 71 3.21 -2.79 -4.48
N LYS A 72 3.88 -3.33 -5.51
CA LYS A 72 5.25 -2.96 -5.82
C LYS A 72 5.20 -1.74 -6.75
N PRO A 73 5.99 -0.69 -6.48
CA PRO A 73 6.12 0.40 -7.42
C PRO A 73 6.67 -0.15 -8.74
N VAL A 74 6.15 0.32 -9.86
CA VAL A 74 6.53 -0.16 -11.22
C VAL A 74 7.95 0.33 -11.61
N GLY A 75 8.58 1.15 -10.77
CA GLY A 75 9.93 1.68 -11.01
C GLY A 75 9.98 2.80 -12.05
N TRP A 76 8.82 3.33 -12.45
CA TRP A 76 8.72 4.40 -13.43
C TRP A 76 9.32 5.71 -12.91
N ASN A 77 10.03 6.41 -13.80
CA ASN A 77 10.44 7.78 -13.54
C ASN A 77 9.24 8.74 -13.67
N ARG A 78 9.44 10.01 -13.32
CA ARG A 78 8.38 11.01 -13.28
C ARG A 78 7.80 11.27 -14.67
N GLU A 79 8.65 11.24 -15.69
CA GLU A 79 8.31 11.54 -17.08
C GLU A 79 7.46 10.42 -17.69
N GLU A 80 7.83 9.15 -17.44
CA GLU A 80 7.05 7.96 -17.80
C GLU A 80 5.68 7.97 -17.13
N LEU A 81 5.63 8.32 -15.83
CA LEU A 81 4.37 8.42 -15.10
C LEU A 81 3.45 9.50 -15.69
N MET A 82 4.01 10.66 -16.06
CA MET A 82 3.27 11.74 -16.73
C MET A 82 2.80 11.35 -18.13
N PHE A 83 3.63 10.63 -18.88
CA PHE A 83 3.30 10.14 -20.21
C PHE A 83 2.11 9.17 -20.16
N VAL A 84 2.22 8.13 -19.32
CA VAL A 84 1.20 7.06 -19.25
C VAL A 84 -0.13 7.59 -18.72
N THR A 85 -0.08 8.45 -17.70
CA THR A 85 -1.30 8.99 -17.11
C THR A 85 -1.89 10.16 -17.91
N GLY A 86 -1.15 10.74 -18.87
CA GLY A 86 -1.59 11.89 -19.65
C GLY A 86 -1.87 13.15 -18.82
N HIS A 87 -1.43 13.17 -17.55
CA HIS A 87 -1.72 14.21 -16.59
C HIS A 87 -0.55 15.18 -16.39
N GLY A 88 -0.83 16.29 -15.71
CA GLY A 88 0.16 17.31 -15.38
C GLY A 88 0.55 18.13 -16.61
N PRO A 89 1.80 18.63 -16.71
CA PRO A 89 2.22 19.48 -17.83
C PRO A 89 2.39 18.70 -19.15
N PHE A 90 2.13 17.40 -19.18
CA PHE A 90 2.34 16.54 -20.34
C PHE A 90 1.63 17.02 -21.62
N PRO A 91 0.34 17.45 -21.60
CA PRO A 91 -0.31 18.01 -22.78
C PRO A 91 0.37 19.26 -23.34
N SER A 92 0.97 20.09 -22.47
CA SER A 92 1.70 21.31 -22.90
C SER A 92 2.98 20.97 -23.68
N TYR A 93 3.66 19.88 -23.32
CA TYR A 93 4.82 19.41 -24.08
C TYR A 93 4.40 18.90 -25.46
N LEU A 94 3.30 18.15 -25.56
CA LEU A 94 2.77 17.69 -26.85
C LEU A 94 2.36 18.86 -27.76
N GLN A 95 1.78 19.91 -27.18
CA GLN A 95 1.41 21.12 -27.92
C GLN A 95 2.64 21.82 -28.53
N ARG A 96 3.76 21.90 -27.80
CA ARG A 96 5.01 22.51 -28.31
C ARG A 96 5.57 21.79 -29.53
N PHE A 97 5.37 20.49 -29.64
CA PHE A 97 5.81 19.69 -30.79
C PHE A 97 4.74 19.57 -31.89
N ASN A 98 3.66 20.34 -31.81
CA ASN A 98 2.51 20.26 -32.72
C ASN A 98 1.88 18.86 -32.81
N LEU A 99 2.03 18.03 -31.77
CA LEU A 99 1.41 16.70 -31.67
C LEU A 99 -0.01 16.77 -31.10
N ARG A 100 -0.38 17.91 -30.50
CA ARG A 100 -1.72 18.20 -29.97
C ARG A 100 -2.04 19.68 -30.15
N THR A 101 -3.31 20.03 -30.33
CA THR A 101 -3.74 21.41 -30.58
C THR A 101 -3.91 22.24 -29.30
N HIS A 102 -4.17 21.60 -28.16
CA HIS A 102 -4.39 22.25 -26.87
C HIS A 102 -3.51 21.62 -25.77
N ASN A 103 -3.24 22.39 -24.73
CA ASN A 103 -2.48 22.01 -23.54
C ASN A 103 -3.36 21.60 -22.34
N ILE A 104 -4.68 21.50 -22.55
CA ILE A 104 -5.65 21.14 -21.51
C ILE A 104 -5.54 19.63 -21.22
N CYS A 105 -5.57 19.26 -19.95
CA CYS A 105 -5.61 17.86 -19.54
C CYS A 105 -6.97 17.26 -19.91
N SER A 106 -7.02 16.00 -20.37
CA SER A 106 -8.29 15.36 -20.73
C SER A 106 -9.27 15.20 -19.56
N CYS A 107 -8.81 15.43 -18.33
CA CYS A 107 -9.68 15.47 -17.14
C CYS A 107 -10.40 16.81 -16.94
N GLU A 108 -9.96 17.85 -17.67
CA GLU A 108 -10.51 19.20 -17.62
C GLU A 108 -11.38 19.52 -18.86
N GLU A 109 -11.45 18.63 -19.86
CA GLU A 109 -12.27 18.81 -21.09
C GLU A 109 -13.77 18.57 -20.87
N LYS A 110 -14.33 19.03 -19.73
CA LYS A 110 -15.74 18.80 -19.36
C LYS A 110 -16.65 19.95 -19.74
#